data_AF-A0A931PR37-F1
#
_entry.id   AF-A0A931PR37-F1
#
_cell.length_a   1.000
_cell.length_b   1.000
_cell.length_c   1.000
_cell.angle_alpha   90.00
_cell.angle_beta   90.00
_cell.angle_gamma   90.00
#
_symmetry.space_group_name_H-M   'P 1'
#
loop_
_entity.id
_entity.type
_entity.pdbx_description
1 polymer ?
#
loop_
_entity_poly.entity_id
_entity_poly.type
_entity_poly.pdbx_seq_one_letter_code
_entity_poly.pdbx_strand_id
1 'polypeptide(L)'
;MKKSRLVKENLKMSRALFQKLLEDPSALEKIPDEANLIVLPLNDTELFKANLKQLLMLKERGIENLLVVVLDSAKSKQPRVIVQV
;
A
#
# COMPACT_ATOMS: atom_id res chain seq x y z
N MET A 1 -17.68 5.00 0.92
CA MET A 1 -17.53 3.92 -0.08
C MET A 1 -18.04 2.57 0.45
N LYS A 2 -18.70 1.72 -0.37
CA LYS A 2 -19.11 0.35 0.04
C LYS A 2 -17.88 -0.55 0.24
N LYS A 3 -17.92 -1.42 1.26
CA LYS A 3 -16.80 -2.33 1.61
C LYS A 3 -16.32 -3.18 0.42
N SER A 4 -17.25 -3.68 -0.40
CA SER A 4 -16.92 -4.48 -1.60
C SER A 4 -16.10 -3.73 -2.64
N ARG A 5 -16.39 -2.43 -2.84
CA ARG A 5 -15.63 -1.58 -3.77
C ARG A 5 -14.23 -1.31 -3.24
N LEU A 6 -14.09 -1.07 -1.93
CA LEU A 6 -12.80 -0.87 -1.27
C LEU A 6 -11.90 -2.10 -1.42
N VAL A 7 -12.43 -3.28 -1.13
CA VAL A 7 -11.70 -4.55 -1.30
C VAL A 7 -11.27 -4.75 -2.75
N LYS A 8 -12.16 -4.49 -3.71
CA LYS A 8 -11.85 -4.64 -5.14
C LYS A 8 -10.70 -3.74 -5.60
N GLU A 9 -10.71 -2.46 -5.20
CA GLU A 9 -9.64 -1.53 -5.58
C GLU A 9 -8.31 -1.88 -4.88
N ASN A 10 -8.34 -2.28 -3.60
CA ASN A 10 -7.14 -2.74 -2.90
C ASN A 10 -6.54 -3.99 -3.56
N LEU A 11 -7.35 -4.99 -3.93
CA LEU A 11 -6.86 -6.18 -4.66
C LEU A 11 -6.20 -5.81 -6.00
N LYS A 12 -6.76 -4.84 -6.71
CA LYS A 12 -6.20 -4.35 -7.98
C LYS A 12 -4.85 -3.66 -7.77
N MET A 13 -4.72 -2.84 -6.73
CA MET A 13 -3.45 -2.19 -6.38
C MET A 13 -2.41 -3.20 -5.91
N SER A 14 -2.80 -4.18 -5.09
CA SER A 14 -1.90 -5.27 -4.68
C SER A 14 -1.37 -6.03 -5.88
N ARG A 15 -2.21 -6.38 -6.86
CA ARG A 15 -1.75 -7.02 -8.10
C ARG A 15 -0.71 -6.18 -8.85
N ALA A 16 -0.95 -4.88 -9.00
CA ALA A 16 -0.02 -3.99 -9.69
C ALA A 16 1.31 -3.83 -8.94
N LEU A 17 1.27 -3.82 -7.60
CA LEU A 17 2.46 -3.78 -6.78
C LEU A 17 3.25 -5.10 -6.88
N PHE A 18 2.60 -6.25 -6.72
CA PHE A 18 3.25 -7.56 -6.82
C PHE A 18 3.88 -7.77 -8.18
N GLN A 19 3.21 -7.36 -9.26
CA GLN A 19 3.78 -7.47 -10.60
C GLN A 19 5.13 -6.73 -10.71
N LYS A 20 5.26 -5.55 -10.10
CA LYS A 20 6.53 -4.81 -10.09
C LYS A 20 7.57 -5.39 -9.17
N LEU A 21 7.16 -5.91 -8.02
CA LEU A 21 8.08 -6.60 -7.10
C LEU A 21 8.64 -7.89 -7.72
N LEU A 22 7.88 -8.53 -8.61
CA LEU A 22 8.37 -9.66 -9.41
C LEU A 22 9.30 -9.24 -10.54
N GLU A 23 9.10 -8.05 -11.12
CA GLU A 23 9.99 -7.47 -12.13
C GLU A 23 11.34 -7.01 -11.55
N ASP A 24 11.37 -6.61 -10.27
CA ASP A 24 12.59 -6.28 -9.52
C ASP A 24 12.59 -6.98 -8.14
N PRO A 25 13.04 -8.24 -8.05
CA PRO A 25 13.10 -8.99 -6.80
C PRO A 25 13.96 -8.33 -5.72
N SER A 26 14.94 -7.48 -6.09
CA SER A 26 15.80 -6.78 -5.12
C SER A 26 15.01 -5.76 -4.28
N ALA A 27 13.84 -5.32 -4.75
CA ALA A 27 12.93 -4.50 -3.98
C ALA A 27 12.28 -5.27 -2.82
N LEU A 28 12.13 -6.61 -2.93
CA LEU A 28 11.61 -7.45 -1.85
C LEU A 28 12.61 -7.57 -0.69
N GLU A 29 13.91 -7.57 -0.97
CA GLU A 29 14.96 -7.63 0.06
C GLU A 29 14.97 -6.40 0.99
N LYS A 30 14.36 -5.29 0.55
CA LYS A 30 14.22 -4.06 1.34
C LYS A 30 12.96 -4.04 2.20
N ILE A 31 12.08 -5.02 2.04
CA ILE A 31 10.85 -5.14 2.82
C ILE A 31 11.19 -5.91 4.10
N PRO A 32 10.97 -5.35 5.29
CA PRO A 32 11.18 -6.07 6.53
C PRO A 32 10.34 -7.35 6.59
N ASP A 33 10.88 -8.37 7.23
CA ASP A 33 10.11 -9.55 7.56
C ASP A 33 8.86 -9.15 8.37
N GLU A 34 7.73 -9.81 8.07
CA GLU A 34 6.44 -9.57 8.72
C GLU A 34 5.87 -8.15 8.53
N ALA A 35 6.36 -7.38 7.54
CA ALA A 35 5.86 -6.05 7.26
C ALA A 35 4.38 -6.04 6.85
N ASN A 36 3.61 -5.18 7.51
CA ASN A 36 2.25 -4.84 7.16
C ASN A 36 2.28 -3.79 6.05
N LEU A 37 1.93 -4.22 4.84
CA LEU A 37 1.91 -3.34 3.67
C LEU A 37 0.60 -2.54 3.58
N ILE A 38 0.73 -1.21 3.47
CA ILE A 38 -0.38 -0.30 3.20
C ILE A 38 -0.09 0.51 1.95
N VAL A 39 -1.04 0.52 1.02
CA VAL A 39 -0.97 1.29 -0.22
C VAL A 39 -1.81 2.56 -0.10
N LEU A 40 -1.21 3.72 -0.32
CA LEU A 40 -1.86 5.03 -0.29
C LEU A 40 -1.91 5.62 -1.72
N PRO A 41 -3.07 5.57 -2.40
CA PRO A 41 -3.22 6.17 -3.73
C PRO A 41 -3.46 7.68 -3.65
N LEU A 42 -2.65 8.49 -4.33
CA LEU A 42 -2.81 9.95 -4.37
C LEU A 42 -3.92 10.41 -5.32
N ASN A 43 -4.28 9.59 -6.31
CA ASN A 43 -5.34 9.89 -7.29
C ASN A 43 -6.76 9.56 -6.83
N ASP A 44 -6.93 8.89 -5.69
CA ASP A 44 -8.23 8.54 -5.15
C ASP A 44 -8.32 8.96 -3.68
N THR A 45 -8.84 10.18 -3.47
CA THR A 45 -8.97 10.78 -2.14
C THR A 45 -9.82 9.95 -1.18
N GLU A 46 -10.82 9.22 -1.66
CA GLU A 46 -11.64 8.36 -0.79
C GLU A 46 -10.85 7.14 -0.33
N LEU A 47 -10.17 6.48 -1.26
CA LEU A 47 -9.35 5.30 -0.97
C LEU A 47 -8.12 5.65 -0.14
N PHE A 48 -7.50 6.81 -0.39
CA PHE A 48 -6.45 7.38 0.43
C PHE A 48 -6.89 7.52 1.88
N LYS A 49 -8.01 8.21 2.13
CA LYS A 49 -8.53 8.42 3.50
C LYS A 49 -8.86 7.11 4.20
N ALA A 50 -9.42 6.14 3.48
CA ALA A 50 -9.76 4.85 4.04
C ALA A 50 -8.52 4.04 4.42
N ASN A 51 -7.51 3.97 3.55
CA ASN A 51 -6.27 3.25 3.80
C ASN A 51 -5.41 3.97 4.86
N LEU A 52 -5.42 5.31 4.90
CA LEU A 52 -4.78 6.10 5.96
C LEU A 52 -5.42 5.84 7.32
N LYS A 53 -6.74 5.75 7.41
CA LYS A 53 -7.42 5.38 8.66
C LYS A 53 -6.97 4.01 9.15
N GLN A 54 -6.75 3.06 8.24
CA GLN A 54 -6.25 1.74 8.58
C GLN A 54 -4.80 1.76 9.07
N LEU A 55 -3.93 2.58 8.45
CA LEU A 55 -2.58 2.83 8.94
C LEU A 55 -2.57 3.36 10.38
N LEU A 56 -3.39 4.36 10.67
CA LEU A 56 -3.50 4.94 12.00
C LEU A 56 -3.98 3.90 13.02
N MET A 57 -5.00 3.11 12.68
CA MET A 57 -5.48 2.03 13.57
C MET A 57 -4.43 0.95 13.84
N LEU A 58 -3.54 0.64 12.88
CA LEU A 58 -2.45 -0.31 13.11
C LEU A 58 -1.37 0.27 14.03
N LYS A 59 -1.04 1.56 13.85
CA LYS A 59 -0.12 2.26 14.76
C LYS A 59 -0.65 2.32 16.18
N GLU A 60 -1.94 2.64 16.35
CA GLU A 60 -2.60 2.64 17.66
C GLU A 60 -2.60 1.27 18.34
N ARG A 61 -2.50 0.18 17.56
CA ARG A 61 -2.40 -1.20 18.06
C ARG A 61 -0.96 -1.64 18.36
N GLY A 62 0.03 -0.76 18.18
CA GLY A 62 1.43 -1.08 18.41
C GLY A 62 2.04 -1.96 17.32
N ILE A 63 1.50 -1.96 16.10
CA ILE A 63 2.14 -2.63 14.97
C ILE A 63 3.27 -1.73 14.47
N GLU A 64 4.51 -2.19 14.65
CA GLU A 64 5.73 -1.42 14.35
C GLU A 64 6.27 -1.67 12.94
N ASN A 65 6.03 -2.85 12.36
CA ASN A 65 6.52 -3.19 11.02
C ASN A 65 5.50 -2.74 9.97
N LEU A 66 5.45 -1.45 9.65
CA LEU A 66 4.53 -0.90 8.64
C LEU A 66 5.30 -0.43 7.40
N LEU A 67 4.97 -1.02 6.25
CA LEU A 67 5.47 -0.57 4.95
C LEU A 67 4.40 0.25 4.25
N VAL A 68 4.65 1.55 4.03
CA VAL A 68 3.74 2.42 3.32
C VAL A 68 4.23 2.62 1.89
N VAL A 69 3.36 2.33 0.92
CA VAL A 69 3.64 2.54 -0.51
C VAL A 69 2.70 3.60 -1.04
N VAL A 70 3.27 4.68 -1.57
CA VAL A 70 2.50 5.78 -2.14
C VAL A 70 2.45 5.63 -3.66
N LEU A 71 1.23 5.64 -4.21
CA LEU A 71 1.02 5.53 -5.65
C LEU A 71 0.39 6.82 -6.17
N ASP A 72 1.04 7.50 -7.13
CA ASP A 72 0.41 8.61 -7.86
C ASP A 72 -0.88 8.17 -8.57
N SER A 73 -0.97 6.90 -8.95
CA SER A 73 -2.19 6.33 -9.55
C SER A 73 -2.19 4.81 -9.50
N ALA A 74 -3.37 4.19 -9.38
CA ALA A 74 -3.53 2.74 -9.53
C ALA A 74 -3.11 2.21 -10.93
N LYS A 75 -2.91 3.11 -11.91
CA LYS A 75 -2.32 2.84 -13.23
C LYS A 75 -0.88 3.33 -13.37
N SER A 76 -0.29 3.94 -12.34
CA SER A 76 1.05 4.50 -12.42
C SER A 76 2.07 3.38 -12.63
N LYS A 77 2.89 3.53 -13.68
CA LYS A 77 3.98 2.60 -13.99
C LYS A 77 5.16 2.73 -13.02
N GLN A 78 5.21 3.74 -12.17
CA GLN A 78 6.27 3.91 -11.18
C GLN A 78 5.67 4.18 -9.79
N PRO A 79 5.64 3.17 -8.89
CA PRO A 79 5.34 3.39 -7.47
C PRO A 79 6.46 4.22 -6.89
N ARG A 80 6.15 5.19 -6.05
CA ARG A 80 7.18 5.75 -5.17
C ARG A 80 7.02 5.07 -3.82
N VAL A 81 7.92 4.15 -3.49
CA VAL A 81 8.01 3.64 -2.12
C VAL A 81 8.47 4.82 -1.27
N ILE A 82 7.57 5.34 -0.45
CA ILE A 82 7.85 6.49 0.40
C ILE A 82 7.46 6.09 1.82
N VAL A 83 8.50 5.97 2.64
CA VAL A 83 8.55 5.81 4.10
C VAL A 83 8.36 4.38 4.64
N GLN A 84 9.42 3.93 5.31
CA GLN A 84 9.45 2.85 6.29
C GLN A 84 9.16 3.51 7.65
N VAL A 85 8.09 3.14 8.35
CA VAL A 85 7.69 3.75 9.64
C VAL A 85 7.40 2.71 10.68
#